data_AF-F9HNB3-F1
#
_entry.id   AF-F9HNB3-F1
#
_cell.length_a   1.000
_cell.length_b   1.000
_cell.length_c   1.000
_cell.angle_alpha   90.00
_cell.angle_beta   90.00
_cell.angle_gamma   90.00
#
_symmetry.space_group_name_H-M   'P 1'
#
loop_
_entity.id
_entity.type
_entity.pdbx_description
1 polymer ?
#
loop_
_entity_poly.entity_id
_entity_poly.type
_entity_poly.pdbx_seq_one_letter_code
_entity_poly.pdbx_strand_id
1 'polypeptide(L)'
;MNIAKIVREAREQSRLTSLDFATGIFDDFIQLHGDRSFRDDGAVVGGIGWLGDQAVTVVGIQKGKSLQDNLKRNFGQPHPEGYRKALRLMKQAEKFGRPVVTFINTAGAYPGVGAEERGQGEAIARNLMEMSDLKVPIIAIIIGEGGSGGALALAVADRVWMLENSIYAILSPEGFASILWKDGSRAMEAAELMKITSHELLEMDVVDKVISEAGLSSKELIKSVKKELQDELALLSQKPLEELLEERYQRFRKY
;
A
#
# COMPACT_ATOMS: atom_id res chain seq x y z
N MET A 1 21.86 -3.88 -6.91
CA MET A 1 20.78 -4.54 -7.68
C MET A 1 20.57 -3.81 -8.99
N ASN A 2 20.03 -4.46 -10.02
CA ASN A 2 19.71 -3.80 -11.30
C ASN A 2 18.32 -3.15 -11.18
N ILE A 3 18.25 -1.82 -11.16
CA ILE A 3 16.97 -1.10 -10.97
C ILE A 3 15.96 -1.37 -12.08
N ALA A 4 16.42 -1.58 -13.32
CA ALA A 4 15.53 -1.85 -14.44
C ALA A 4 14.82 -3.20 -14.27
N LYS A 5 15.52 -4.19 -13.68
CA LYS A 5 14.91 -5.46 -13.27
C LYS A 5 13.83 -5.23 -12.21
N ILE A 6 14.15 -4.45 -11.16
CA ILE A 6 13.20 -4.17 -10.06
C ILE A 6 11.95 -3.44 -10.58
N VAL A 7 12.12 -2.37 -11.37
CA VAL A 7 10.99 -1.62 -11.94
C VAL A 7 10.12 -2.51 -12.83
N ARG A 8 10.74 -3.38 -13.64
CA ARG A 8 10.00 -4.35 -14.46
C ARG A 8 9.21 -5.31 -13.57
N GLU A 9 9.85 -5.92 -12.58
CA GLU A 9 9.22 -6.89 -11.67
C GLU A 9 8.12 -6.27 -10.82
N ALA A 10 8.26 -5.03 -10.37
CA ALA A 10 7.22 -4.28 -9.65
C ALA A 10 5.95 -4.05 -10.50
N ARG A 11 6.12 -4.01 -11.84
CA ARG A 11 5.07 -3.74 -12.83
C ARG A 11 4.56 -4.99 -13.54
N GLU A 12 5.12 -6.16 -13.27
CA GLU A 12 4.71 -7.40 -13.95
C GLU A 12 3.25 -7.74 -13.67
N GLN A 13 2.54 -8.19 -14.72
CA GLN A 13 1.15 -8.61 -14.62
C GLN A 13 0.96 -9.87 -13.74
N SER A 14 2.00 -10.71 -13.65
CA SER A 14 2.09 -11.88 -12.78
C SER A 14 2.34 -11.55 -11.31
N ARG A 15 2.68 -10.30 -10.99
CA ARG A 15 2.97 -9.89 -9.62
C ARG A 15 1.76 -10.13 -8.71
N LEU A 16 2.03 -10.62 -7.50
CA LEU A 16 0.97 -10.88 -6.52
C LEU A 16 0.19 -9.60 -6.21
N THR A 17 -1.13 -9.73 -6.15
CA THR A 17 -2.06 -8.63 -5.91
C THR A 17 -2.51 -8.59 -4.45
N SER A 18 -3.15 -7.50 -4.02
CA SER A 18 -3.67 -7.37 -2.66
C SER A 18 -4.62 -8.53 -2.28
N LEU A 19 -5.45 -9.01 -3.22
CA LEU A 19 -6.31 -10.17 -2.99
C LEU A 19 -5.55 -11.49 -2.85
N ASP A 20 -4.44 -11.67 -3.56
CA ASP A 20 -3.60 -12.86 -3.40
C ASP A 20 -3.04 -12.95 -1.99
N PHE A 21 -2.51 -11.84 -1.47
CA PHE A 21 -2.07 -11.76 -0.08
C PHE A 21 -3.25 -11.88 0.89
N ALA A 22 -4.36 -11.18 0.67
CA ALA A 22 -5.51 -11.22 1.57
C ALA A 22 -6.07 -12.64 1.76
N THR A 23 -6.29 -13.36 0.65
CA THR A 23 -6.82 -14.73 0.68
C THR A 23 -5.78 -15.79 1.05
N GLY A 24 -4.50 -15.52 0.82
CA GLY A 24 -3.41 -16.44 1.15
C GLY A 24 -2.91 -16.33 2.59
N ILE A 25 -3.11 -15.17 3.24
CA ILE A 25 -2.65 -14.90 4.61
C ILE A 25 -3.77 -15.05 5.63
N PHE A 26 -4.94 -14.48 5.35
CA PHE A 26 -6.00 -14.31 6.33
C PHE A 26 -7.11 -15.35 6.13
N ASP A 27 -7.39 -16.07 7.20
CA ASP A 27 -8.42 -17.11 7.24
C ASP A 27 -9.82 -16.45 7.30
N ASP A 28 -10.82 -17.08 6.66
CA ASP A 28 -12.19 -16.56 6.53
C ASP A 28 -12.29 -15.09 6.08
N PHE A 29 -11.48 -14.69 5.10
CA PHE A 29 -11.49 -13.32 4.59
C PHE A 29 -12.83 -12.96 3.92
N ILE A 30 -13.55 -12.00 4.50
CA ILE A 30 -14.81 -11.47 4.00
C ILE A 30 -14.57 -10.07 3.43
N GLN A 31 -14.75 -9.94 2.11
CA GLN A 31 -14.65 -8.66 1.44
C GLN A 31 -15.85 -7.75 1.75
N LEU A 32 -15.58 -6.46 1.96
CA LEU A 32 -16.56 -5.42 2.25
C LEU A 32 -16.50 -4.32 1.18
N HIS A 33 -17.67 -3.82 0.78
CA HIS A 33 -17.82 -2.94 -0.38
C HIS A 33 -18.38 -1.55 -0.03
N GLY A 34 -18.09 -0.58 -0.88
CA GLY A 34 -18.68 0.76 -0.91
C GLY A 34 -18.09 1.74 0.09
N ASP A 35 -18.18 3.03 -0.24
CA ASP A 35 -17.78 4.16 0.61
C ASP A 35 -18.94 4.76 1.44
N ARG A 36 -20.19 4.33 1.15
CA ARG A 36 -21.45 4.86 1.70
C ARG A 36 -21.79 6.28 1.23
N SER A 37 -21.17 6.76 0.17
CA SER A 37 -21.37 8.11 -0.37
C SER A 37 -21.62 8.08 -1.87
N PHE A 38 -20.70 7.51 -2.64
CA PHE A 38 -20.72 7.59 -4.10
C PHE A 38 -20.75 6.22 -4.78
N ARG A 39 -19.70 5.40 -4.65
CA ARG A 39 -19.63 4.07 -5.27
C ARG A 39 -18.64 3.12 -4.59
N ASP A 40 -18.70 1.85 -4.97
CA ASP A 40 -17.65 0.89 -4.69
C ASP A 40 -16.56 0.99 -5.76
N ASP A 41 -15.37 1.44 -5.37
CA ASP A 41 -14.23 1.49 -6.28
C ASP A 41 -13.56 0.12 -6.40
N GLY A 42 -13.51 -0.42 -7.62
CA GLY A 42 -12.84 -1.67 -7.91
C GLY A 42 -11.33 -1.63 -7.62
N ALA A 43 -10.68 -0.48 -7.75
CA ALA A 43 -9.25 -0.32 -7.50
C ALA A 43 -8.88 -0.50 -6.02
N VAL A 44 -9.83 -0.37 -5.08
CA VAL A 44 -9.58 -0.57 -3.65
C VAL A 44 -10.41 -1.74 -3.13
N VAL A 45 -9.72 -2.76 -2.66
CA VAL A 45 -10.32 -3.93 -1.99
C VAL A 45 -10.10 -3.83 -0.49
N GLY A 46 -10.99 -4.42 0.29
CA GLY A 46 -10.77 -4.54 1.72
C GLY A 46 -11.86 -5.35 2.39
N GLY A 47 -11.60 -5.75 3.63
CA GLY A 47 -12.43 -6.70 4.35
C GLY A 47 -11.90 -7.02 5.73
N ILE A 48 -12.46 -8.06 6.33
CA ILE A 48 -12.04 -8.59 7.63
C ILE A 48 -11.68 -10.06 7.48
N GLY A 49 -10.74 -10.53 8.28
CA GLY A 49 -10.35 -11.94 8.34
C GLY A 49 -9.56 -12.22 9.61
N TRP A 50 -9.08 -13.45 9.74
CA TRP A 50 -8.31 -13.91 10.88
C TRP A 50 -6.85 -14.08 10.54
N LEU A 51 -5.98 -13.57 11.39
CA LEU A 51 -4.55 -13.87 11.40
C LEU A 51 -4.25 -14.70 12.64
N GLY A 52 -4.37 -16.03 12.52
CA GLY A 52 -4.39 -16.90 13.70
C GLY A 52 -5.68 -16.69 14.49
N ASP A 53 -5.58 -16.30 15.75
CA ASP A 53 -6.70 -15.98 16.64
C ASP A 53 -7.04 -14.48 16.67
N GLN A 54 -6.31 -13.64 15.93
CA GLN A 54 -6.51 -12.20 15.90
C GLN A 54 -7.36 -11.78 14.69
N ALA A 55 -8.48 -11.08 14.95
CA ALA A 55 -9.29 -10.47 13.88
C ALA A 55 -8.60 -9.22 13.33
N VAL A 56 -8.40 -9.16 12.01
CA VAL A 56 -7.67 -8.09 11.31
C VAL A 56 -8.54 -7.46 10.22
N THR A 57 -8.40 -6.15 10.02
CA THR A 57 -8.95 -5.45 8.85
C THR A 57 -7.87 -5.34 7.78
N VAL A 58 -8.17 -5.79 6.56
CA VAL A 58 -7.24 -5.71 5.44
C VAL A 58 -7.78 -4.73 4.41
N VAL A 59 -6.91 -3.85 3.91
CA VAL A 59 -7.24 -2.93 2.81
C VAL A 59 -6.11 -2.99 1.78
N GLY A 60 -6.41 -2.85 0.49
CA GLY A 60 -5.34 -2.81 -0.49
C GLY A 60 -5.76 -2.24 -1.83
N ILE A 61 -4.77 -1.79 -2.59
CA ILE A 61 -4.95 -1.31 -3.94
C ILE A 61 -4.77 -2.47 -4.91
N GLN A 62 -5.87 -2.87 -5.54
CA GLN A 62 -5.96 -4.04 -6.38
C GLN A 62 -5.70 -3.68 -7.84
N LYS A 63 -4.61 -4.22 -8.41
CA LYS A 63 -4.45 -4.35 -9.86
C LYS A 63 -5.14 -5.61 -10.37
N GLY A 64 -5.42 -5.67 -11.67
CA GLY A 64 -6.02 -6.83 -12.31
C GLY A 64 -5.00 -7.79 -12.91
N LYS A 65 -5.37 -9.06 -13.02
CA LYS A 65 -4.52 -10.12 -13.62
C LYS A 65 -4.72 -10.29 -15.13
N SER A 66 -5.68 -9.60 -15.72
CA SER A 66 -5.96 -9.57 -17.16
C SER A 66 -6.32 -8.16 -17.59
N LEU A 67 -6.37 -7.86 -18.89
CA LEU A 67 -6.83 -6.56 -19.37
C LEU A 67 -8.26 -6.25 -18.90
N GLN A 68 -9.17 -7.22 -19.01
CA GLN A 68 -10.56 -7.06 -18.59
C GLN A 68 -10.67 -6.80 -17.07
N ASP A 69 -9.84 -7.48 -16.29
CA ASP A 69 -9.79 -7.26 -14.84
C ASP A 69 -9.17 -5.90 -14.51
N ASN A 70 -8.09 -5.51 -15.20
CA ASN A 70 -7.47 -4.20 -15.03
C ASN A 70 -8.44 -3.05 -15.35
N LEU A 71 -9.26 -3.18 -16.40
CA LEU A 71 -10.28 -2.17 -16.71
C LEU A 71 -11.31 -2.03 -15.57
N LYS A 72 -11.75 -3.15 -14.97
CA LYS A 72 -12.67 -3.15 -13.81
C LYS A 72 -12.04 -2.55 -12.55
N ARG A 73 -10.72 -2.69 -12.42
CA ARG A 73 -9.92 -2.24 -11.28
C ARG A 73 -9.23 -0.90 -11.53
N ASN A 74 -9.53 -0.23 -12.64
CA ASN A 74 -8.86 0.98 -13.10
C ASN A 74 -7.32 0.91 -13.03
N PHE A 75 -6.76 -0.25 -13.40
CA PHE A 75 -5.32 -0.55 -13.32
C PHE A 75 -4.71 -0.33 -11.93
N GLY A 76 -5.51 -0.45 -10.86
CA GLY A 76 -5.09 -0.17 -9.50
C GLY A 76 -4.83 1.32 -9.26
N GLN A 77 -5.53 2.21 -9.96
CA GLN A 77 -5.50 3.66 -9.73
C GLN A 77 -6.83 4.07 -9.06
N PRO A 78 -6.83 4.28 -7.73
CA PRO A 78 -8.06 4.62 -7.02
C PRO A 78 -8.62 5.99 -7.42
N HIS A 79 -9.94 6.06 -7.43
CA HIS A 79 -10.71 7.29 -7.37
C HIS A 79 -10.94 7.72 -5.91
N PRO A 80 -11.49 8.93 -5.65
CA PRO A 80 -11.67 9.44 -4.29
C PRO A 80 -12.50 8.53 -3.38
N GLU A 81 -13.58 7.98 -3.93
CA GLU A 81 -14.43 6.95 -3.30
C GLU A 81 -13.66 5.69 -2.86
N GLY A 82 -12.57 5.32 -3.53
CA GLY A 82 -11.70 4.20 -3.10
C GLY A 82 -10.97 4.53 -1.80
N TYR A 83 -10.42 5.74 -1.70
CA TYR A 83 -9.80 6.25 -0.47
C TYR A 83 -10.82 6.41 0.66
N ARG A 84 -12.02 6.91 0.37
CA ARG A 84 -13.12 6.99 1.36
C ARG A 84 -13.56 5.61 1.85
N LYS A 85 -13.64 4.61 0.94
CA LYS A 85 -13.89 3.21 1.30
C LYS A 85 -12.77 2.67 2.21
N ALA A 86 -11.51 2.90 1.87
CA ALA A 86 -10.36 2.51 2.71
C ALA A 86 -10.48 3.10 4.11
N LEU A 87 -10.70 4.42 4.21
CA LEU A 87 -10.88 5.11 5.48
C LEU A 87 -12.04 4.54 6.30
N ARG A 88 -13.19 4.30 5.67
CA ARG A 88 -14.36 3.71 6.32
C ARG A 88 -14.03 2.37 6.97
N LEU A 89 -13.31 1.50 6.26
CA LEU A 89 -12.90 0.19 6.76
C LEU A 89 -11.91 0.32 7.92
N MET A 90 -10.94 1.24 7.83
CA MET A 90 -9.98 1.49 8.90
C MET A 90 -10.63 2.06 10.16
N LYS A 91 -11.62 2.96 10.02
CA LYS A 91 -12.42 3.44 11.17
C LYS A 91 -13.31 2.36 11.77
N GLN A 92 -13.79 1.41 10.96
CA GLN A 92 -14.42 0.20 11.50
C GLN A 92 -13.41 -0.68 12.24
N ALA A 93 -12.15 -0.76 11.79
CA ALA A 93 -11.11 -1.48 12.50
C ALA A 93 -10.89 -0.89 13.89
N GLU A 94 -10.68 0.43 13.95
CA GLU A 94 -10.52 1.19 15.19
C GLU A 94 -11.70 0.99 16.16
N LYS A 95 -12.93 1.11 15.67
CA LYS A 95 -14.15 0.93 16.50
C LYS A 95 -14.19 -0.41 17.24
N PHE A 96 -13.62 -1.45 16.64
CA PHE A 96 -13.68 -2.82 17.15
C PHE A 96 -12.32 -3.33 17.61
N GLY A 97 -11.31 -2.46 17.74
CA GLY A 97 -9.98 -2.84 18.20
C GLY A 97 -9.24 -3.84 17.30
N ARG A 98 -9.52 -3.85 15.99
CA ARG A 98 -8.81 -4.71 15.04
C ARG A 98 -7.59 -3.99 14.48
N PRO A 99 -6.41 -4.63 14.40
CA PRO A 99 -5.31 -4.11 13.61
C PRO A 99 -5.69 -3.93 12.14
N VAL A 100 -4.91 -3.09 11.45
CA VAL A 100 -5.04 -2.82 10.02
C VAL A 100 -3.80 -3.29 9.29
N VAL A 101 -3.98 -4.03 8.19
CA VAL A 101 -2.92 -4.33 7.24
C VAL A 101 -3.27 -3.71 5.89
N THR A 102 -2.37 -2.90 5.32
CA THR A 102 -2.55 -2.32 3.99
C THR A 102 -1.59 -2.93 2.96
N PHE A 103 -2.10 -3.26 1.78
CA PHE A 103 -1.32 -3.75 0.65
C PHE A 103 -1.34 -2.77 -0.51
N ILE A 104 -0.19 -2.21 -0.88
CA ILE A 104 -0.09 -1.10 -1.82
C ILE A 104 0.53 -1.59 -3.14
N ASN A 105 -0.23 -1.45 -4.23
CA ASN A 105 0.22 -1.68 -5.60
C ASN A 105 -0.50 -0.73 -6.56
N THR A 106 0.05 0.45 -6.75
CA THR A 106 -0.54 1.51 -7.57
C THR A 106 0.54 2.32 -8.28
N ALA A 107 0.28 2.67 -9.54
CA ALA A 107 1.07 3.68 -10.24
C ALA A 107 0.76 5.11 -9.74
N GLY A 108 -0.31 5.27 -8.96
CA GLY A 108 -0.79 6.54 -8.40
C GLY A 108 -2.31 6.62 -8.40
N ALA A 109 -2.82 7.64 -7.72
CA ALA A 109 -4.24 7.98 -7.77
C ALA A 109 -4.68 8.29 -9.20
N TYR A 110 -5.93 7.99 -9.56
CA TYR A 110 -6.42 8.21 -10.92
C TYR A 110 -6.48 9.72 -11.25
N PRO A 111 -5.77 10.21 -12.29
CA PRO A 111 -5.68 11.63 -12.62
C PRO A 111 -6.74 12.04 -13.65
N GLY A 112 -8.01 11.88 -13.31
CA GLY A 112 -9.13 12.14 -14.22
C GLY A 112 -10.07 13.25 -13.75
N VAL A 113 -10.76 13.92 -14.68
CA VAL A 113 -11.70 15.02 -14.39
C VAL A 113 -12.72 14.64 -13.31
N GLY A 114 -13.36 13.48 -13.45
CA GLY A 114 -14.32 13.03 -12.44
C GLY A 114 -13.69 12.76 -11.07
N ALA A 115 -12.41 12.36 -11.00
CA ALA A 115 -11.72 12.22 -9.72
C ALA A 115 -11.51 13.60 -9.06
N GLU A 116 -11.14 14.61 -9.85
CA GLU A 116 -10.99 15.99 -9.37
C GLU A 116 -12.31 16.59 -8.90
N GLU A 117 -13.38 16.47 -9.70
CA GLU A 117 -14.74 16.93 -9.34
C GLU A 117 -15.24 16.33 -8.02
N ARG A 118 -14.78 15.12 -7.68
CA ARG A 118 -15.14 14.41 -6.46
C ARG A 118 -14.10 14.53 -5.35
N GLY A 119 -13.07 15.36 -5.51
CA GLY A 119 -12.10 15.68 -4.47
C GLY A 119 -11.02 14.61 -4.25
N GLN A 120 -10.22 14.30 -5.27
CA GLN A 120 -9.08 13.37 -5.15
C GLN A 120 -8.05 13.84 -4.12
N GLY A 121 -7.68 15.12 -4.14
CA GLY A 121 -6.79 15.71 -3.15
C GLY A 121 -7.37 15.64 -1.73
N GLU A 122 -8.67 15.93 -1.56
CA GLU A 122 -9.34 15.85 -0.26
C GLU A 122 -9.34 14.42 0.29
N ALA A 123 -9.72 13.44 -0.53
CA ALA A 123 -9.82 12.06 -0.08
C ALA A 123 -8.46 11.49 0.36
N ILE A 124 -7.40 11.81 -0.38
CA ILE A 124 -6.02 11.47 0.00
C ILE A 124 -5.64 12.18 1.30
N ALA A 125 -5.76 13.51 1.36
CA ALA A 125 -5.35 14.31 2.52
C ALA A 125 -6.08 13.88 3.80
N ARG A 126 -7.38 13.61 3.69
CA ARG A 126 -8.19 13.11 4.80
C ARG A 126 -7.74 11.74 5.26
N ASN A 127 -7.34 10.86 4.34
CA ASN A 127 -6.76 9.58 4.72
C ASN A 127 -5.48 9.75 5.54
N LEU A 128 -4.56 10.63 5.11
CA LEU A 128 -3.30 10.88 5.83
C LEU A 128 -3.56 11.35 7.26
N MET A 129 -4.45 12.35 7.41
CA MET A 129 -4.82 12.93 8.70
C MET A 129 -5.50 11.91 9.61
N GLU A 130 -6.45 11.12 9.09
CA GLU A 130 -7.20 10.20 9.93
C GLU A 130 -6.39 8.95 10.29
N MET A 131 -5.47 8.52 9.42
CA MET A 131 -4.59 7.37 9.67
C MET A 131 -3.51 7.68 10.71
N SER A 132 -3.02 8.92 10.81
CA SER A 132 -2.05 9.29 11.86
C SER A 132 -2.62 9.03 13.25
N ASP A 133 -3.93 9.26 13.42
CA ASP A 133 -4.59 9.25 14.73
C ASP A 133 -5.36 7.95 15.03
N LEU A 134 -5.30 6.94 14.15
CA LEU A 134 -5.99 5.66 14.33
C LEU A 134 -5.51 4.91 15.58
N LYS A 135 -6.43 4.53 16.46
CA LYS A 135 -6.12 3.92 17.77
C LYS A 135 -5.92 2.40 17.74
N VAL A 136 -5.40 1.88 16.62
CA VAL A 136 -5.09 0.45 16.43
C VAL A 136 -3.77 0.33 15.67
N PRO A 137 -3.05 -0.81 15.80
CA PRO A 137 -1.84 -1.06 15.01
C PRO A 137 -2.12 -1.07 13.51
N ILE A 138 -1.20 -0.52 12.73
CA ILE A 138 -1.23 -0.45 11.26
C ILE A 138 0.12 -0.91 10.71
N ILE A 139 0.08 -1.88 9.80
CA ILE A 139 1.23 -2.26 8.98
C ILE A 139 0.88 -2.02 7.51
N ALA A 140 1.69 -1.21 6.83
CA ALA A 140 1.57 -0.97 5.40
C ALA A 140 2.66 -1.72 4.65
N ILE A 141 2.30 -2.41 3.56
CA ILE A 141 3.23 -3.18 2.74
C ILE A 141 3.12 -2.75 1.28
N ILE A 142 4.20 -2.20 0.73
CA ILE A 142 4.31 -1.95 -0.70
C ILE A 142 4.66 -3.28 -1.37
N ILE A 143 3.67 -3.84 -2.05
CA ILE A 143 3.79 -5.16 -2.69
C ILE A 143 4.08 -5.07 -4.18
N GLY A 144 4.10 -3.88 -4.77
CA GLY A 144 4.43 -3.63 -6.18
C GLY A 144 4.86 -2.21 -6.43
N GLU A 145 4.03 -1.41 -7.07
CA GLU A 145 4.30 0.03 -7.19
C GLU A 145 3.72 0.81 -6.01
N GLY A 146 4.53 1.71 -5.43
CA GLY A 146 4.13 2.76 -4.51
C GLY A 146 4.13 4.10 -5.22
N GLY A 147 3.07 4.40 -5.97
CA GLY A 147 2.97 5.64 -6.74
C GLY A 147 2.46 6.84 -5.92
N SER A 148 3.37 7.75 -5.58
CA SER A 148 3.08 9.11 -5.09
C SER A 148 2.08 9.18 -3.92
N GLY A 149 1.33 10.28 -3.82
CA GLY A 149 0.28 10.48 -2.81
C GLY A 149 -0.82 9.41 -2.83
N GLY A 150 -1.03 8.76 -3.99
CA GLY A 150 -2.03 7.70 -4.11
C GLY A 150 -1.66 6.41 -3.37
N ALA A 151 -0.37 6.11 -3.28
CA ALA A 151 0.16 5.06 -2.40
C ALA A 151 0.22 5.53 -0.94
N LEU A 152 0.71 6.76 -0.71
CA LEU A 152 0.86 7.33 0.62
C LEU A 152 -0.46 7.38 1.40
N ALA A 153 -1.59 7.56 0.71
CA ALA A 153 -2.94 7.52 1.28
C ALA A 153 -3.26 6.24 2.07
N LEU A 154 -2.52 5.14 1.86
CA LEU A 154 -2.64 3.88 2.60
C LEU A 154 -1.34 3.50 3.34
N ALA A 155 -0.32 4.35 3.33
CA ALA A 155 1.01 4.04 3.88
C ALA A 155 1.33 4.77 5.20
N VAL A 156 0.40 5.57 5.74
CA VAL A 156 0.54 6.15 7.08
C VAL A 156 0.29 5.07 8.12
N ALA A 157 1.37 4.52 8.70
CA ALA A 157 1.32 3.30 9.49
C ALA A 157 2.41 3.27 10.58
N ASP A 158 2.26 2.38 11.56
CA ASP A 158 3.28 2.14 12.60
C ASP A 158 4.53 1.50 12.00
N ARG A 159 4.31 0.65 10.98
CA ARG A 159 5.37 0.02 10.19
C ARG A 159 5.03 0.12 8.71
N VAL A 160 6.03 0.51 7.92
CA VAL A 160 5.97 0.54 6.46
C VAL A 160 7.01 -0.43 5.93
N TRP A 161 6.56 -1.45 5.22
CA TRP A 161 7.41 -2.50 4.66
C TRP A 161 7.38 -2.47 3.14
N MET A 162 8.41 -3.02 2.54
CA MET A 162 8.49 -3.22 1.09
C MET A 162 8.83 -4.67 0.78
N LEU A 163 8.24 -5.21 -0.28
CA LEU A 163 8.82 -6.39 -0.92
C LEU A 163 10.10 -5.98 -1.67
N GLU A 164 11.09 -6.87 -1.73
CA GLU A 164 12.40 -6.63 -2.34
C GLU A 164 12.31 -6.01 -3.74
N ASN A 165 11.45 -6.54 -4.61
CA ASN A 165 11.30 -6.09 -5.99
C ASN A 165 10.11 -5.14 -6.16
N SER A 166 9.81 -4.33 -5.13
CA SER A 166 8.84 -3.23 -5.19
C SER A 166 9.55 -1.86 -5.30
N ILE A 167 8.80 -0.84 -5.72
CA ILE A 167 9.29 0.54 -5.82
C ILE A 167 8.38 1.48 -5.05
N TYR A 168 8.92 2.57 -4.50
CA TYR A 168 8.12 3.63 -3.87
C TYR A 168 8.70 4.99 -4.27
N ALA A 169 7.90 5.84 -4.90
CA ALA A 169 8.38 7.07 -5.50
C ALA A 169 7.36 8.21 -5.42
N ILE A 170 7.84 9.44 -5.27
CA ILE A 170 7.00 10.66 -5.31
C ILE A 170 6.40 10.93 -6.70
N LEU A 171 7.07 10.45 -7.75
CA LEU A 171 6.73 10.62 -9.16
C LEU A 171 7.16 9.37 -9.93
N SER A 172 6.54 9.06 -11.07
CA SER A 172 7.04 7.98 -11.92
C SER A 172 8.40 8.34 -12.52
N PRO A 173 9.30 7.37 -12.76
CA PRO A 173 10.57 7.64 -13.43
C PRO A 173 10.40 8.28 -14.81
N GLU A 174 9.34 7.88 -15.54
CA GLU A 174 8.95 8.50 -16.81
C GLU A 174 8.56 9.98 -16.65
N GLY A 175 7.78 10.28 -15.60
CA GLY A 175 7.37 11.64 -15.25
C GLY A 175 8.57 12.51 -14.91
N PHE A 176 9.48 12.01 -14.08
CA PHE A 176 10.71 12.72 -13.71
C PHE A 176 11.57 13.04 -14.94
N ALA A 177 11.83 12.03 -15.79
CA ALA A 177 12.66 12.18 -16.97
C ALA A 177 12.06 13.17 -17.99
N SER A 178 10.74 13.10 -18.20
CA SER A 178 10.04 14.03 -19.09
C SER A 178 10.03 15.48 -18.57
N ILE A 179 10.00 15.71 -17.25
CA ILE A 179 9.99 17.06 -16.68
C ILE A 179 11.40 17.65 -16.64
N LEU A 180 12.37 16.95 -16.05
CA LEU A 180 13.70 17.50 -15.81
C LEU A 180 14.60 17.46 -17.03
N TRP A 181 14.46 16.43 -17.87
CA TRP A 181 15.31 16.25 -19.05
C TRP A 181 14.58 16.43 -20.37
N LYS A 182 13.25 16.62 -20.34
CA LYS A 182 12.42 16.70 -21.55
C LYS A 182 12.53 15.44 -22.43
N ASP A 183 12.87 14.31 -21.81
CA ASP A 183 13.12 13.04 -22.49
C ASP A 183 12.68 11.86 -21.61
N GLY A 184 11.49 11.32 -21.90
CA GLY A 184 10.94 10.17 -21.17
C GLY A 184 11.68 8.86 -21.40
N SER A 185 12.53 8.76 -22.44
CA SER A 185 13.30 7.53 -22.70
C SER A 185 14.37 7.27 -21.64
N ARG A 186 14.76 8.32 -20.89
CA ARG A 186 15.73 8.27 -19.79
C ARG A 186 15.13 7.83 -18.45
N ALA A 187 13.98 7.16 -18.46
CA ALA A 187 13.28 6.73 -17.25
C ALA A 187 14.13 5.85 -16.31
N MET A 188 15.00 4.98 -16.83
CA MET A 188 15.85 4.14 -15.95
C MET A 188 16.93 4.96 -15.26
N GLU A 189 17.53 5.93 -15.97
CA GLU A 189 18.48 6.87 -15.37
C GLU A 189 17.79 7.73 -14.29
N ALA A 190 16.55 8.15 -14.54
CA ALA A 190 15.74 8.85 -13.54
C ALA A 190 15.48 7.97 -12.31
N ALA A 191 15.11 6.70 -12.52
CA ALA A 191 14.86 5.77 -11.42
C ALA A 191 16.09 5.62 -10.51
N GLU A 192 17.30 5.54 -11.08
CA GLU A 192 18.56 5.43 -10.30
C GLU A 192 18.81 6.67 -9.45
N LEU A 193 18.61 7.86 -10.02
CA LEU A 193 18.80 9.11 -9.29
C LEU A 193 17.77 9.32 -8.17
N MET A 194 16.55 8.83 -8.38
CA MET A 194 15.44 9.00 -7.44
C MET A 194 15.52 8.05 -6.23
N LYS A 195 16.38 7.03 -6.26
CA LYS A 195 16.58 6.05 -5.17
C LYS A 195 15.28 5.40 -4.67
N ILE A 196 14.51 4.84 -5.60
CA ILE A 196 13.14 4.38 -5.36
C ILE A 196 13.03 2.92 -4.92
N THR A 197 14.16 2.21 -4.81
CA THR A 197 14.15 0.78 -4.51
C THR A 197 14.01 0.49 -3.02
N SER A 198 13.48 -0.68 -2.70
CA SER A 198 13.24 -1.15 -1.32
C SER A 198 14.46 -1.01 -0.39
N HIS A 199 15.64 -1.41 -0.86
CA HIS A 199 16.87 -1.34 -0.07
C HIS A 199 17.38 0.09 0.12
N GLU A 200 17.31 0.94 -0.91
CA GLU A 200 17.70 2.35 -0.79
C GLU A 200 16.79 3.08 0.21
N LEU A 201 15.49 2.82 0.15
CA LEU A 201 14.52 3.42 1.06
C LEU A 201 14.64 2.89 2.49
N LEU A 202 15.11 1.65 2.67
CA LEU A 202 15.48 1.13 3.98
C LEU A 202 16.72 1.83 4.53
N GLU A 203 17.77 2.03 3.71
CA GLU A 203 18.98 2.76 4.10
C GLU A 203 18.70 4.23 4.43
N MET A 204 17.67 4.82 3.82
CA MET A 204 17.20 6.19 4.11
C MET A 204 16.21 6.26 5.29
N ASP A 205 15.98 5.16 6.00
CA ASP A 205 15.02 5.02 7.08
C ASP A 205 13.58 5.42 6.69
N VAL A 206 13.24 5.40 5.39
CA VAL A 206 11.89 5.72 4.86
C VAL A 206 10.93 4.56 5.09
N VAL A 207 11.43 3.34 5.03
CA VAL A 207 10.70 2.10 5.33
C VAL A 207 11.42 1.31 6.43
N ASP A 208 10.68 0.47 7.14
CA ASP A 208 11.13 -0.18 8.37
C ASP A 208 11.63 -1.61 8.12
N LYS A 209 11.25 -2.23 6.99
CA LYS A 209 11.62 -3.61 6.64
C LYS A 209 11.55 -3.85 5.13
N VAL A 210 12.47 -4.66 4.62
CA VAL A 210 12.41 -5.25 3.28
C VAL A 210 12.20 -6.76 3.41
N ILE A 211 11.15 -7.27 2.79
CA ILE A 211 10.86 -8.72 2.74
C ILE A 211 11.47 -9.26 1.45
N SER A 212 12.44 -10.16 1.59
CA SER A 212 13.10 -10.77 0.44
C SER A 212 12.12 -11.61 -0.38
N GLU A 213 12.22 -11.49 -1.71
CA GLU A 213 11.52 -12.33 -2.69
C GLU A 213 12.47 -13.39 -3.29
N ALA A 214 13.78 -13.25 -3.06
CA ALA A 214 14.82 -14.07 -3.68
C ALA A 214 14.64 -15.57 -3.39
N GLY A 215 14.48 -16.36 -4.46
CA GLY A 215 14.38 -17.81 -4.37
C GLY A 215 13.05 -18.33 -3.81
N LEU A 216 12.07 -17.46 -3.56
CA LEU A 216 10.76 -17.85 -3.05
C LEU A 216 9.74 -18.00 -4.17
N SER A 217 8.99 -19.10 -4.17
CA SER A 217 7.73 -19.18 -4.90
C SER A 217 6.70 -18.24 -4.31
N SER A 218 5.64 -17.93 -5.07
CA SER A 218 4.54 -17.09 -4.58
C SER A 218 3.91 -17.61 -3.27
N LYS A 219 3.83 -18.94 -3.10
CA LYS A 219 3.29 -19.55 -1.87
C LYS A 219 4.22 -19.35 -0.68
N GLU A 220 5.53 -19.49 -0.90
CA GLU A 220 6.53 -19.29 0.16
C GLU A 220 6.63 -17.83 0.56
N LEU A 221 6.53 -16.91 -0.41
CA LEU A 221 6.48 -15.47 -0.14
C LEU A 221 5.26 -15.09 0.69
N ILE A 222 4.05 -15.56 0.32
CA ILE A 222 2.83 -15.34 1.11
C ILE A 222 2.99 -15.88 2.54
N LYS A 223 3.57 -17.07 2.70
CA LYS A 223 3.83 -17.67 4.02
C LYS A 223 4.84 -16.86 4.82
N SER A 224 5.89 -16.34 4.19
CA SER A 224 6.87 -15.47 4.82
C SER A 224 6.22 -14.17 5.30
N VAL A 225 5.43 -13.50 4.45
CA VAL A 225 4.69 -12.28 4.83
C VAL A 225 3.70 -12.57 5.97
N LYS A 226 2.98 -13.71 5.95
CA LYS A 226 2.08 -14.11 7.05
C LYS A 226 2.84 -14.18 8.38
N LYS A 227 4.00 -14.82 8.39
CA LYS A 227 4.82 -14.96 9.60
C LYS A 227 5.30 -13.60 10.12
N GLU A 228 5.86 -12.76 9.23
CA GLU A 228 6.31 -11.42 9.61
C GLU A 228 5.18 -10.58 10.18
N LEU A 229 3.98 -10.63 9.57
CA LEU A 229 2.79 -9.94 10.07
C LEU A 229 2.37 -10.44 11.46
N GLN A 230 2.38 -11.76 11.69
CA GLN A 230 2.04 -12.34 12.99
C GLN A 230 2.98 -11.85 14.09
N ASP A 231 4.28 -11.92 13.83
CA ASP A 231 5.30 -11.53 14.80
C ASP A 231 5.21 -10.02 15.10
N GLU A 232 5.10 -9.17 14.08
CA GLU A 232 5.04 -7.71 14.28
C GLU A 232 3.73 -7.25 14.92
N LEU A 233 2.57 -7.77 14.47
CA LEU A 233 1.29 -7.39 15.07
C LEU A 233 1.19 -7.83 16.53
N ALA A 234 1.77 -8.97 16.90
CA ALA A 234 1.86 -9.39 18.30
C ALA A 234 2.66 -8.40 19.15
N LEU A 235 3.75 -7.84 18.61
CA LEU A 235 4.55 -6.82 19.28
C LEU A 235 3.81 -5.48 19.39
N LEU A 236 3.26 -4.98 18.28
CA LEU A 236 2.54 -3.70 18.26
C LEU A 236 1.28 -3.74 19.13
N SER A 237 0.58 -4.87 19.20
CA SER A 237 -0.64 -5.01 20.01
C SER A 237 -0.35 -5.02 21.52
N GLN A 238 0.90 -5.21 21.95
CA GLN A 238 1.30 -5.15 23.36
C GLN A 238 1.66 -3.72 23.81
N LYS A 239 1.84 -2.79 22.87
CA LYS A 239 2.20 -1.40 23.19
C LYS A 239 1.02 -0.66 23.83
N PRO A 240 1.25 0.16 24.87
CA PRO A 240 0.28 1.14 25.32
C PRO A 240 -0.17 2.03 24.16
N LEU A 241 -1.45 2.37 24.11
CA LEU A 241 -2.02 3.17 23.01
C LEU A 241 -1.29 4.52 22.82
N GLU A 242 -0.95 5.19 23.91
CA GLU A 242 -0.24 6.48 23.85
C GLU A 242 1.15 6.33 23.22
N GLU A 243 1.86 5.25 23.57
CA GLU A 243 3.18 4.95 22.98
C GLU A 243 3.06 4.61 21.49
N LEU A 244 2.07 3.80 21.11
CA LEU A 244 1.82 3.45 19.71
C LEU A 244 1.58 4.70 18.85
N LEU A 245 0.72 5.61 19.31
CA LEU A 245 0.41 6.85 18.60
C LEU A 245 1.60 7.81 18.53
N GLU A 246 2.34 7.96 19.63
CA GLU A 246 3.53 8.80 19.68
C GLU A 246 4.62 8.28 18.74
N GLU A 247 4.88 6.97 18.75
CA GLU A 247 5.84 6.35 17.83
C GLU A 247 5.45 6.59 16.37
N ARG A 248 4.16 6.40 16.02
CA ARG A 248 3.67 6.68 14.67
C ARG A 248 3.86 8.15 14.30
N TYR A 249 3.52 9.07 15.20
CA TYR A 249 3.69 10.50 14.97
C TYR A 249 5.16 10.85 14.72
N GLN A 250 6.07 10.41 15.60
CA GLN A 250 7.51 10.66 15.48
C GLN A 250 8.10 10.05 14.21
N ARG A 251 7.62 8.85 13.83
CA ARG A 251 8.03 8.18 12.60
C ARG A 251 7.84 9.06 11.37
N PHE A 252 6.72 9.80 11.27
CA PHE A 252 6.47 10.71 10.15
C PHE A 252 7.03 12.11 10.37
N ARG A 253 7.18 12.55 11.63
CA ARG A 253 7.69 13.88 11.96
C ARG A 253 9.20 14.04 11.74
N LYS A 254 9.95 12.94 11.67
CA LYS A 254 11.41 12.95 11.44
C LYS A 254 11.83 13.33 10.00
N TYR A 255 10.88 13.36 9.05
CA TYR A 255 11.11 13.82 7.67
C TYR A 255 10.55 15.23 7.48
#